data_AF-A0A358Q736-F1
#
_entry.id   AF-A0A358Q736-F1
#
_cell.length_a   1.000
_cell.length_b   1.000
_cell.length_c   1.000
_cell.angle_alpha   90.00
_cell.angle_beta   90.00
_cell.angle_gamma   90.00
#
_symmetry.space_group_name_H-M   'P 1'
#
loop_
_entity.id
_entity.type
_entity.pdbx_description
1 polymer ?
#
loop_
_entity_poly.entity_id
_entity_poly.type
_entity_poly.pdbx_seq_one_letter_code
_entity_poly.pdbx_strand_id
1 'polypeptide(L)'
;MEHESTSPQVELPAYQGPLDLLLTLIQQEKVDIYDIPIARIADQFVDVVRQMESMDMEVTTEFLVLAAQLLYIKSRELLPKPPKSEQDPAEEEDLRQELVERLVAYRAFKQVAKVLEGLETSSGRSYYREVNVEGLLANVKPEDPLKGIEFDDLWQAFCKVIERAERGDEIRYVEPDEIAIDLMLADVLRRVVLHPKGMRFSQLMRSGSRMEMIVSFLALLELLKSGKVRAEQTTLLSDIMLFPTKKAWEFTVEEE
;
A
#
# COMPACT_ATOMS: atom_id res chain seq x y z
N MET A 1 0.57 7.26 -60.16
CA MET A 1 0.76 8.34 -59.18
C MET A 1 -0.04 7.94 -57.97
N GLU A 2 0.61 7.19 -57.09
CA GLU A 2 0.02 6.72 -55.83
C GLU A 2 0.09 7.90 -54.86
N HIS A 3 -1.06 8.37 -54.40
CA HIS A 3 -1.13 9.30 -53.29
C HIS A 3 -0.91 8.49 -52.02
N GLU A 4 0.32 8.46 -51.53
CA GLU A 4 0.62 8.13 -50.14
C GLU A 4 -0.07 9.17 -49.26
N SER A 5 -1.24 8.83 -48.76
CA SER A 5 -1.87 9.54 -47.65
C SER A 5 -1.04 9.26 -46.40
N THR A 6 -0.02 10.09 -46.15
CA THR A 6 0.67 10.14 -44.87
C THR A 6 -0.36 10.56 -43.82
N SER A 7 -0.92 9.58 -43.12
CA SER A 7 -1.75 9.81 -41.93
C SER A 7 -0.93 10.69 -40.97
N PRO A 8 -1.45 11.84 -40.51
CA PRO A 8 -0.76 12.59 -39.47
C PRO A 8 -0.66 11.69 -38.23
N GLN A 9 0.56 11.32 -37.86
CA GLN A 9 0.85 10.71 -36.56
C GLN A 9 0.60 11.78 -35.50
N VAL A 10 -0.56 11.70 -34.85
CA VAL A 10 -0.86 12.52 -33.67
C VAL A 10 -0.45 11.71 -32.46
N GLU A 11 0.78 11.92 -31.99
CA GLU A 11 1.23 11.40 -30.70
C GLU A 11 0.64 12.29 -29.60
N LEU A 12 -0.46 11.85 -28.99
CA LEU A 12 -0.92 12.43 -27.75
C LEU A 12 -0.02 11.89 -26.63
N PRO A 13 0.62 12.74 -25.80
CA PRO A 13 1.24 12.28 -24.57
C PRO A 13 0.18 11.61 -23.70
N ALA A 14 0.36 10.31 -23.44
CA ALA A 14 -0.45 9.58 -22.46
C ALA A 14 -0.05 10.07 -21.06
N TYR A 15 -0.80 11.05 -20.54
CA TYR A 15 -0.59 11.58 -19.20
C TYR A 15 -1.02 10.56 -18.14
N GLN A 16 -0.23 10.42 -17.08
CA GLN A 16 -0.56 9.57 -15.93
C GLN A 16 -1.42 10.35 -14.92
N GLY A 17 -2.54 10.91 -15.39
CA GLY A 17 -3.50 11.67 -14.58
C GLY A 17 -3.37 13.21 -14.67
N PRO A 18 -4.24 13.95 -13.97
CA PRO A 18 -4.40 15.40 -14.17
C PRO A 18 -3.27 16.24 -13.53
N LEU A 19 -2.64 15.74 -12.46
CA LEU A 19 -1.46 16.39 -11.87
C LEU A 19 -0.25 16.32 -12.80
N ASP A 20 -0.15 15.26 -13.60
CA ASP A 20 0.93 15.08 -14.57
C ASP A 20 0.83 16.09 -15.74
N LEU A 21 -0.40 16.27 -16.23
CA LEU A 21 -0.72 17.30 -17.21
C LEU A 21 -0.38 18.69 -16.65
N LEU A 22 -0.79 19.01 -15.42
CA LEU A 22 -0.46 20.30 -14.80
C LEU A 22 1.05 20.53 -14.68
N LEU A 23 1.81 19.54 -14.21
CA LEU A 23 3.27 19.66 -14.14
C LEU A 23 3.89 19.92 -15.51
N THR A 24 3.34 19.29 -16.56
CA THR A 24 3.82 19.47 -17.94
C THR A 24 3.53 20.90 -18.42
N LEU A 25 2.34 21.42 -18.19
CA LEU A 25 1.97 22.81 -18.54
C LEU A 25 2.82 23.84 -17.79
N ILE A 26 3.04 23.64 -16.47
CA ILE A 26 3.90 24.51 -15.66
C ILE A 26 5.35 24.51 -16.18
N GLN A 27 5.86 23.34 -16.57
CA GLN A 27 7.20 23.21 -17.15
C GLN A 27 7.31 23.90 -18.51
N GLN A 28 6.28 23.83 -19.36
CA GLN A 28 6.25 24.49 -20.67
C GLN A 28 6.26 26.02 -20.54
N GLU A 29 5.53 26.57 -19.56
CA GLU A 29 5.50 28.00 -19.25
C GLU A 29 6.78 28.50 -18.56
N LYS A 30 7.69 27.59 -18.15
CA LYS A 30 8.94 27.91 -17.43
C LYS A 30 8.71 28.73 -16.16
N VAL A 31 7.62 28.45 -15.46
CA VAL A 31 7.28 29.13 -14.21
C VAL A 31 7.68 28.30 -13.00
N ASP A 32 7.97 28.96 -11.88
CA ASP A 32 8.19 28.29 -10.59
C ASP A 32 6.91 27.60 -10.12
N ILE A 33 7.05 26.40 -9.56
CA ILE A 33 5.95 25.62 -8.99
C ILE A 33 5.33 26.31 -7.76
N TYR A 34 6.07 27.21 -7.10
CA TYR A 34 5.57 27.99 -5.97
C TYR A 34 4.85 29.29 -6.38
N ASP A 35 5.03 29.76 -7.62
CA ASP A 35 4.48 31.02 -8.12
C ASP A 35 3.73 30.80 -9.45
N ILE A 36 2.74 29.92 -9.42
CA ILE A 36 2.01 29.50 -10.62
C ILE A 36 0.98 30.57 -11.02
N PRO A 37 0.99 31.09 -12.27
CA PRO A 37 -0.08 31.94 -12.78
C PRO A 37 -1.33 31.09 -13.05
N ILE A 38 -2.12 30.84 -12.00
CA ILE A 38 -3.28 29.94 -12.02
C ILE A 38 -4.24 30.30 -13.14
N ALA A 39 -4.50 31.60 -13.36
CA ALA A 39 -5.38 32.05 -14.42
C ALA A 39 -4.97 31.54 -15.82
N ARG A 40 -3.68 31.50 -16.13
CA ARG A 40 -3.18 31.03 -17.44
C ARG A 40 -3.13 29.51 -17.52
N ILE A 41 -2.64 28.86 -16.47
CA ILE A 41 -2.56 27.40 -16.41
C ILE A 41 -3.95 26.77 -16.43
N ALA A 42 -4.94 27.39 -15.79
CA ALA A 42 -6.33 26.95 -15.83
C ALA A 42 -6.90 26.98 -17.25
N ASP A 43 -6.62 28.03 -18.03
CA ASP A 43 -7.07 28.11 -19.43
C ASP A 43 -6.45 26.99 -20.27
N GLN A 44 -5.14 26.81 -20.17
CA GLN A 44 -4.44 25.74 -20.89
C GLN A 44 -4.92 24.35 -20.49
N PHE A 45 -5.15 24.11 -19.19
CA PHE A 45 -5.64 22.84 -18.69
C PHE A 45 -7.04 22.53 -19.26
N VAL A 46 -7.96 23.51 -19.23
CA VAL A 46 -9.31 23.35 -19.77
C VAL A 46 -9.28 23.15 -21.28
N ASP A 47 -8.41 23.84 -22.01
CA ASP A 47 -8.26 23.67 -23.45
C ASP A 47 -7.81 22.25 -23.81
N VAL A 48 -6.83 21.71 -23.08
CA VAL A 48 -6.37 20.32 -23.27
C VAL A 48 -7.50 19.33 -22.94
N VAL A 49 -8.21 19.52 -21.82
CA VAL A 49 -9.34 18.65 -21.44
C VAL A 49 -10.45 18.67 -22.51
N ARG A 50 -10.78 19.83 -23.07
CA ARG A 50 -11.78 19.94 -24.16
C ARG A 50 -11.35 19.24 -25.43
N GLN A 51 -10.06 19.32 -25.77
CA GLN A 51 -9.51 18.58 -26.91
C GLN A 51 -9.62 17.08 -26.67
N MET A 52 -9.35 16.61 -25.44
CA MET A 52 -9.53 15.19 -25.07
C MET A 52 -11.00 14.75 -25.13
N GLU A 53 -11.95 15.55 -24.64
CA GLU A 53 -13.40 15.26 -24.74
C GLU A 53 -13.86 15.12 -26.20
N SER A 54 -13.30 15.91 -27.12
CA SER A 54 -13.67 15.88 -28.54
C SER A 54 -13.19 14.65 -29.32
N MET A 55 -12.19 13.94 -28.78
CA MET A 55 -11.54 12.79 -29.44
C MET A 55 -12.03 11.43 -28.92
N ASP A 56 -13.04 11.44 -28.06
CA ASP A 56 -13.60 10.30 -27.32
C ASP A 56 -12.70 9.84 -26.17
N MET A 57 -13.27 9.69 -24.97
CA MET A 57 -12.72 8.86 -23.89
C MET A 57 -13.71 8.84 -22.72
N GLU A 58 -13.73 7.72 -21.98
CA GLU A 58 -14.23 7.62 -20.61
C GLU A 58 -13.38 8.50 -19.67
N VAL A 59 -13.28 9.80 -19.96
CA VAL A 59 -12.37 10.79 -19.36
C VAL A 59 -12.74 11.00 -17.90
N THR A 60 -12.19 10.10 -17.07
CA THR A 60 -11.57 10.34 -15.77
C THR A 60 -12.09 11.57 -15.05
N THR A 61 -13.10 11.36 -14.21
CA THR A 61 -13.70 12.30 -13.25
C THR A 61 -12.68 13.18 -12.54
N GLU A 62 -11.46 12.68 -12.31
CA GLU A 62 -10.35 13.41 -11.70
C GLU A 62 -9.92 14.67 -12.48
N PHE A 63 -9.93 14.62 -13.83
CA PHE A 63 -9.62 15.80 -14.66
C PHE A 63 -10.71 16.85 -14.54
N LEU A 64 -11.98 16.45 -14.50
CA LEU A 64 -13.11 17.37 -14.33
C LEU A 64 -13.10 18.02 -12.94
N VAL A 65 -12.80 17.24 -11.90
CA VAL A 65 -12.65 17.75 -10.53
C VAL A 65 -11.53 18.79 -10.47
N LEU A 66 -10.37 18.49 -11.06
CA LEU A 66 -9.25 19.43 -11.06
C LEU A 66 -9.53 20.67 -11.93
N ALA A 67 -10.18 20.51 -13.09
CA ALA A 67 -10.62 21.63 -13.92
C ALA A 67 -11.57 22.56 -13.16
N ALA A 68 -12.56 21.99 -12.45
CA ALA A 68 -13.49 22.75 -11.64
C ALA A 68 -12.76 23.49 -10.50
N GLN A 69 -11.80 22.83 -9.83
CA GLN A 69 -10.98 23.46 -8.79
C GLN A 69 -10.15 24.63 -9.34
N LEU A 70 -9.50 24.46 -10.50
CA LEU A 70 -8.71 25.52 -11.14
C LEU A 70 -9.59 26.71 -11.58
N LEU A 71 -10.76 26.44 -12.16
CA LEU A 71 -11.71 27.47 -12.54
C LEU A 71 -12.27 28.21 -11.33
N TYR A 72 -12.52 27.51 -10.22
CA TYR A 72 -12.95 28.10 -8.97
C TYR A 72 -11.89 29.07 -8.41
N ILE A 73 -10.63 28.62 -8.36
CA ILE A 73 -9.51 29.46 -7.92
C ILE A 73 -9.36 30.67 -8.86
N LYS A 74 -9.40 30.47 -10.18
CA LYS A 74 -9.33 31.56 -11.17
C LYS A 74 -10.45 32.59 -10.99
N SER A 75 -11.69 32.12 -10.79
CA SER A 75 -12.86 32.98 -10.60
C SER A 75 -12.69 33.88 -9.37
N ARG A 76 -12.29 33.30 -8.23
CA ARG A 76 -12.05 34.04 -6.99
C ARG A 76 -10.89 35.03 -7.12
N GLU A 77 -9.80 34.66 -7.79
CA GLU A 77 -8.65 35.56 -8.01
C GLU A 77 -9.00 36.80 -8.86
N LEU A 78 -9.86 36.63 -9.87
CA LEU A 78 -10.19 37.70 -10.81
C LEU A 78 -11.32 38.61 -10.32
N LEU A 79 -12.13 38.17 -9.36
CA LEU A 79 -13.27 38.94 -8.86
C LEU A 79 -12.84 39.95 -7.77
N PRO A 80 -13.43 41.16 -7.77
CA PRO A 80 -13.16 42.14 -6.72
C PRO A 80 -13.63 41.61 -5.36
N LYS A 81 -12.72 41.61 -4.38
CA LYS A 81 -13.01 41.12 -3.03
C LYS A 81 -14.07 42.01 -2.38
N PRO A 82 -15.15 41.44 -1.81
CA PRO A 82 -16.06 42.22 -0.97
C PRO A 82 -15.27 42.87 0.18
N PRO A 83 -15.72 44.02 0.71
CA PRO A 83 -15.06 44.65 1.84
C PRO A 83 -14.93 43.62 2.98
N LYS A 84 -13.70 43.41 3.45
CA LYS A 84 -13.33 42.36 4.41
C LYS A 84 -14.30 42.36 5.60
N SER A 85 -15.15 41.33 5.71
CA SER A 85 -15.61 40.86 7.01
C SER A 85 -14.44 40.12 7.67
N GLU A 86 -14.35 40.12 9.00
CA GLU A 86 -13.25 39.51 9.77
C GLU A 86 -13.12 37.98 9.60
N GLN A 87 -13.93 37.35 8.74
CA GLN A 87 -14.07 35.90 8.63
C GLN A 87 -13.54 35.27 7.32
N ASP A 88 -13.17 36.06 6.29
CA ASP A 88 -13.02 35.51 4.92
C ASP A 88 -11.65 35.63 4.17
N PRO A 89 -10.49 35.97 4.77
CA PRO A 89 -9.24 36.01 4.01
C PRO A 89 -8.41 34.69 3.97
N ALA A 90 -8.78 33.63 4.69
CA ALA A 90 -7.93 32.42 4.80
C ALA A 90 -8.18 31.34 3.72
N GLU A 91 -9.39 31.23 3.18
CA GLU A 91 -9.75 30.09 2.31
C GLU A 91 -9.04 30.08 0.94
N GLU A 92 -8.77 31.24 0.35
CA GLU A 92 -8.14 31.33 -0.98
C GLU A 92 -6.68 30.91 -0.99
N GLU A 93 -5.95 31.34 0.04
CA GLU A 93 -4.53 31.07 0.18
C GLU A 93 -4.31 29.58 0.49
N ASP A 94 -5.19 28.99 1.32
CA ASP A 94 -5.21 27.56 1.63
C ASP A 94 -5.43 26.69 0.38
N LEU A 95 -6.38 27.03 -0.50
CA LEU A 95 -6.66 26.21 -1.69
C LEU A 95 -5.50 26.22 -2.71
N ARG A 96 -4.85 27.38 -2.88
CA ARG A 96 -3.65 27.47 -3.73
C ARG A 96 -2.52 26.66 -3.12
N GLN A 97 -2.31 26.81 -1.82
CA GLN A 97 -1.23 26.13 -1.12
C GLN A 97 -1.41 24.62 -1.17
N GLU A 98 -2.63 24.12 -0.95
CA GLU A 98 -2.96 22.69 -1.07
C GLU A 98 -2.62 22.14 -2.47
N LEU A 99 -2.96 22.88 -3.54
CA LEU A 99 -2.64 22.48 -4.90
C LEU A 99 -1.12 22.40 -5.14
N VAL A 100 -0.36 23.40 -4.66
CA VAL A 100 1.10 23.43 -4.77
C VAL A 100 1.72 22.25 -4.01
N GLU A 101 1.26 21.98 -2.78
CA GLU A 101 1.74 20.85 -1.98
C GLU A 101 1.52 19.52 -2.69
N ARG A 102 0.33 19.31 -3.29
CA ARG A 102 0.04 18.12 -4.09
C ARG A 102 0.95 18.00 -5.31
N LEU A 103 1.20 19.10 -6.03
CA LEU A 103 2.09 19.11 -7.19
C LEU A 103 3.55 18.82 -6.82
N VAL A 104 4.04 19.36 -5.71
CA VAL A 104 5.38 19.10 -5.19
C VAL A 104 5.53 17.63 -4.78
N ALA A 105 4.56 17.09 -4.05
CA ALA A 105 4.54 15.69 -3.66
C ALA A 105 4.54 14.77 -4.89
N TYR A 106 3.65 15.02 -5.85
CA TYR A 106 3.59 14.23 -7.08
C TYR A 106 4.89 14.30 -7.89
N ARG A 107 5.51 15.49 -8.00
CA ARG A 107 6.82 15.66 -8.65
C ARG A 107 7.91 14.82 -7.98
N ALA A 108 7.93 14.79 -6.64
CA ALA A 108 8.90 13.99 -5.90
C ALA A 108 8.72 12.49 -6.18
N PHE A 109 7.48 11.98 -6.14
CA PHE A 109 7.20 10.59 -6.48
C PHE A 109 7.53 10.25 -7.93
N LYS A 110 7.22 11.15 -8.88
CA LYS A 110 7.58 10.98 -10.29
C LYS A 110 9.10 10.86 -10.49
N GLN A 111 9.89 11.62 -9.73
CA GLN A 111 11.35 11.54 -9.76
C GLN A 111 11.85 10.21 -9.17
N VAL A 112 11.30 9.78 -8.04
CA VAL A 112 11.65 8.48 -7.43
C VAL A 112 11.28 7.32 -8.34
N ALA A 113 10.10 7.36 -8.95
CA ALA A 113 9.67 6.34 -9.92
C ALA A 113 10.65 6.22 -11.09
N LYS A 114 11.16 7.35 -11.62
CA LYS A 114 12.18 7.35 -12.66
C LYS A 114 13.52 6.75 -12.22
N VAL A 115 13.90 6.95 -10.95
CA VAL A 115 15.10 6.29 -10.38
C VAL A 115 14.87 4.78 -10.27
N LEU A 116 13.71 4.36 -9.80
CA LEU A 116 13.34 2.94 -9.69
C LEU A 116 13.27 2.26 -11.06
N GLU A 117 12.72 2.92 -12.07
CA GLU A 117 12.72 2.45 -13.47
C GLU A 117 14.15 2.22 -13.99
N GLY A 118 15.08 3.12 -13.65
CA GLY A 118 16.50 2.94 -13.93
C GLY A 118 17.11 1.72 -13.23
N LEU A 119 16.75 1.51 -11.96
CA LEU A 119 17.20 0.35 -11.18
C LEU A 119 16.63 -0.97 -11.73
N GLU A 120 15.35 -1.02 -12.06
CA GLU A 120 14.69 -2.17 -12.70
C GLU A 120 15.40 -2.54 -14.00
N THR A 121 15.60 -1.55 -14.87
CA THR A 121 16.28 -1.73 -16.17
C THR A 121 17.71 -2.27 -15.99
N SER A 122 18.42 -1.85 -14.94
CA SER A 122 19.76 -2.34 -14.63
C SER A 122 19.75 -3.74 -14.02
N SER A 123 18.75 -4.06 -13.18
CA SER A 123 18.65 -5.33 -12.45
C SER A 123 18.26 -6.49 -13.36
N GLY A 124 17.43 -6.24 -14.39
CA GLY A 124 17.08 -7.22 -15.42
C GLY A 124 18.26 -7.71 -16.27
N ARG A 125 19.46 -7.13 -16.11
CA ARG A 125 20.69 -7.55 -16.81
C ARG A 125 21.60 -8.45 -15.96
N SER A 126 21.22 -8.73 -14.71
CA SER A 126 21.96 -9.57 -13.79
C SER A 126 21.17 -10.84 -13.48
N TYR A 127 21.65 -11.97 -14.00
CA TYR A 127 21.14 -13.28 -13.65
C TYR A 127 21.97 -13.82 -12.49
N TYR A 128 21.32 -14.05 -11.35
CA TYR A 128 21.94 -14.78 -10.25
C TYR A 128 21.93 -16.27 -10.58
N ARG A 129 23.03 -16.94 -10.24
CA ARG A 129 23.06 -18.40 -10.19
C ARG A 129 22.40 -18.82 -8.89
N GLU A 130 21.49 -19.79 -8.92
CA GLU A 130 21.08 -20.48 -7.71
C GLU A 130 22.31 -21.18 -7.13
N VAL A 131 22.82 -20.61 -6.04
CA VAL A 131 23.94 -21.18 -5.30
C VAL A 131 23.35 -22.15 -4.29
N ASN A 132 23.80 -23.41 -4.33
CA ASN A 132 23.43 -24.38 -3.32
C ASN A 132 24.08 -24.00 -1.98
N VAL A 133 23.34 -23.22 -1.19
CA VAL A 133 23.79 -22.71 0.11
C VAL A 133 24.02 -23.86 1.09
N GLU A 134 23.16 -24.89 1.08
CA GLU A 134 23.32 -26.10 1.87
C GLU A 134 24.58 -26.88 1.49
N GLY A 135 24.90 -27.00 0.20
CA GLY A 135 26.10 -27.66 -0.29
C GLY A 135 27.39 -26.90 0.05
N LEU A 136 27.33 -25.57 0.12
CA LEU A 136 28.41 -24.72 0.62
C LEU A 136 28.60 -24.86 2.12
N LEU A 137 27.51 -24.89 2.88
CA LEU A 137 27.52 -25.03 4.34
C LEU A 137 27.80 -26.48 4.79
N ALA A 138 27.58 -27.48 3.94
CA ALA A 138 27.84 -28.89 4.25
C ALA A 138 29.33 -29.16 4.57
N ASN A 139 30.24 -28.36 4.01
CA ASN A 139 31.68 -28.45 4.29
C ASN A 139 32.14 -27.46 5.38
N VAL A 140 31.25 -26.56 5.81
CA VAL A 140 31.50 -25.67 6.95
C VAL A 140 31.16 -26.45 8.20
N LYS A 141 32.16 -27.02 8.86
CA LYS A 141 31.98 -27.47 10.23
C LYS A 141 31.75 -26.22 11.08
N PRO A 142 30.57 -26.02 11.70
CA PRO A 142 30.43 -24.95 12.67
C PRO A 142 31.52 -25.16 13.72
N GLU A 143 32.29 -24.11 13.99
CA GLU A 143 33.24 -24.17 15.09
C GLU A 143 32.49 -24.50 16.37
N ASP A 144 33.13 -25.24 17.27
CA ASP A 144 32.54 -25.54 18.58
C ASP A 144 32.15 -24.20 19.24
N PRO A 145 30.85 -23.97 19.51
CA PRO A 145 30.38 -22.70 20.05
C PRO A 145 30.92 -22.42 21.45
N LEU A 146 31.50 -23.44 22.11
CA LEU A 146 32.12 -23.35 23.42
C LEU A 146 33.66 -23.39 23.34
N LYS A 147 34.25 -23.31 22.15
CA LYS A 147 35.69 -23.32 21.96
C LYS A 147 36.34 -22.16 22.74
N GLY A 148 37.08 -22.52 23.79
CA GLY A 148 37.76 -21.54 24.66
C GLY A 148 36.88 -20.95 25.76
N ILE A 149 35.70 -21.51 26.01
CA ILE A 149 34.83 -21.16 27.13
C ILE A 149 34.91 -22.27 28.18
N GLU A 150 35.29 -21.92 29.41
CA GLU A 150 35.27 -22.86 30.53
C GLU A 150 33.96 -22.74 31.32
N PHE A 151 33.67 -23.73 32.16
CA PHE A 151 32.47 -23.74 32.99
C PHE A 151 32.38 -22.50 33.90
N ASP A 152 33.53 -22.04 34.42
CA ASP A 152 33.60 -20.87 35.29
C ASP A 152 33.20 -19.58 34.57
N ASP A 153 33.47 -19.47 33.26
CA ASP A 153 33.05 -18.31 32.45
C ASP A 153 31.52 -18.26 32.31
N LEU A 154 30.90 -19.42 32.06
CA LEU A 154 29.45 -19.56 31.99
C LEU A 154 28.79 -19.29 33.35
N TRP A 155 29.41 -19.78 34.43
CA TRP A 155 28.92 -19.55 35.79
C TRP A 155 28.96 -18.05 36.15
N GLN A 156 30.05 -17.35 35.83
CA GLN A 156 30.15 -15.91 36.04
C GLN A 156 29.16 -15.12 35.18
N ALA A 157 28.96 -15.51 33.92
CA ALA A 157 27.96 -14.89 33.05
C ALA A 157 26.55 -15.05 33.62
N PHE A 158 26.23 -16.24 34.13
CA PHE A 158 24.95 -16.53 34.76
C PHE A 158 24.73 -15.71 36.04
N CYS A 159 25.73 -15.60 36.92
CA CYS A 159 25.66 -14.75 38.10
C CYS A 159 25.39 -13.27 37.74
N LYS A 160 26.02 -12.74 36.68
CA LYS A 160 25.77 -11.37 36.20
C LYS A 160 24.33 -11.18 35.68
N VAL A 161 23.75 -12.19 35.04
CA VAL A 161 22.36 -12.15 34.57
C VAL A 161 21.39 -12.12 35.75
N ILE A 162 21.61 -12.95 36.77
CA ILE A 162 20.81 -12.92 38.01
C ILE A 162 20.92 -11.56 38.70
N GLU A 163 22.13 -11.03 38.87
CA GLU A 163 22.36 -9.76 39.53
C GLU A 163 21.69 -8.58 38.78
N ARG A 164 21.62 -8.66 37.44
CA ARG A 164 20.92 -7.68 36.60
C ARG A 164 19.40 -7.80 36.72
N ALA A 165 18.87 -9.02 36.76
CA ALA A 165 17.45 -9.27 36.96
C ALA A 165 16.99 -8.82 38.36
N GLU A 166 17.80 -9.04 39.40
CA GLU A 166 17.53 -8.60 40.77
C GLU A 166 17.61 -7.07 40.95
N ARG A 167 18.46 -6.38 40.17
CA ARG A 167 18.51 -4.90 40.14
C ARG A 167 17.27 -4.25 39.52
N GLY A 168 16.38 -5.02 38.91
CA GLY A 168 15.16 -4.49 38.29
C GLY A 168 15.44 -3.69 37.02
N ASP A 169 16.53 -3.98 36.30
CA ASP A 169 16.63 -3.58 34.91
C ASP A 169 15.51 -4.30 34.15
N GLU A 170 14.39 -3.62 33.93
CA GLU A 170 13.33 -4.09 33.05
C GLU A 170 13.95 -4.31 31.66
N ILE A 171 14.29 -5.56 31.36
CA ILE A 171 14.44 -6.02 30.00
C ILE A 171 13.04 -5.90 29.42
N ARG A 172 12.76 -4.76 28.77
CA ARG A 172 11.61 -4.62 27.89
C ARG A 172 11.82 -5.60 26.74
N TYR A 173 11.37 -6.83 26.94
CA TYR A 173 10.97 -7.67 25.84
C TYR A 173 9.81 -6.93 25.17
N VAL A 174 10.13 -6.24 24.08
CA VAL A 174 9.13 -6.00 23.04
C VAL A 174 8.91 -7.38 22.44
N GLU A 175 7.96 -8.13 22.98
CA GLU A 175 7.48 -9.34 22.32
C GLU A 175 7.01 -8.90 20.93
N PRO A 176 7.65 -9.38 19.84
CA PRO A 176 6.98 -9.32 18.56
C PRO A 176 5.76 -10.24 18.70
N ASP A 177 4.56 -9.69 18.56
CA ASP A 177 3.34 -10.48 18.39
C ASP A 177 3.41 -11.19 17.01
N GLU A 178 4.36 -12.12 16.84
CA GLU A 178 4.41 -13.06 15.74
C GLU A 178 3.33 -14.11 15.99
N ILE A 179 2.10 -13.77 15.63
CA ILE A 179 1.01 -14.73 15.61
C ILE A 179 1.35 -15.73 14.50
N ALA A 180 1.85 -16.90 14.87
CA ALA A 180 2.13 -17.98 13.92
C ALA A 180 0.82 -18.31 13.17
N ILE A 181 0.86 -18.17 11.85
CA ILE A 181 -0.32 -18.31 10.97
C ILE A 181 -0.93 -19.71 11.11
N ASP A 182 -0.10 -20.73 11.31
CA ASP A 182 -0.53 -22.12 11.48
C ASP A 182 -1.37 -22.34 12.74
N LEU A 183 -1.01 -21.67 13.85
CA LEU A 183 -1.79 -21.71 15.08
C LEU A 183 -3.15 -21.04 14.89
N MET A 184 -3.19 -19.93 14.13
CA MET A 184 -4.44 -19.24 13.85
C MET A 184 -5.35 -20.04 12.91
N LEU A 185 -4.79 -20.72 11.90
CA LEU A 185 -5.51 -21.64 11.02
C LEU A 185 -6.17 -22.76 11.82
N ALA A 186 -5.42 -23.39 12.74
CA ALA A 186 -5.93 -24.43 13.62
C ALA A 186 -7.05 -23.91 14.53
N ASP A 187 -6.88 -22.73 15.11
CA ASP A 187 -7.88 -22.17 16.03
C ASP A 187 -9.17 -21.74 15.32
N VAL A 188 -9.08 -21.08 14.15
CA VAL A 188 -10.24 -20.72 13.32
C VAL A 188 -10.99 -21.99 12.88
N LEU A 189 -10.27 -23.00 12.40
CA LEU A 189 -10.88 -24.27 11.99
C LEU A 189 -11.57 -24.95 13.17
N ARG A 190 -10.92 -25.01 14.34
CA ARG A 190 -11.49 -25.58 15.57
C ARG A 190 -12.79 -24.88 15.96
N ARG A 191 -12.81 -23.55 15.94
CA ARG A 191 -14.01 -22.75 16.28
C ARG A 191 -15.16 -23.05 15.32
N VAL A 192 -14.90 -23.16 14.02
CA VAL A 192 -15.95 -23.47 13.04
C VAL A 192 -16.45 -24.92 13.18
N VAL A 193 -15.55 -25.88 13.45
CA VAL A 193 -15.90 -27.30 13.66
C VAL A 193 -16.74 -27.51 14.91
N LEU A 194 -16.48 -26.77 15.99
CA LEU A 194 -17.30 -26.81 17.23
C LEU A 194 -18.74 -26.31 17.03
N HIS A 195 -19.01 -25.63 15.91
CA HIS A 195 -20.33 -25.11 15.55
C HIS A 195 -20.83 -25.71 14.22
N PRO A 196 -21.17 -27.02 14.18
CA PRO A 196 -21.56 -27.72 12.96
C PRO A 196 -22.87 -27.19 12.35
N LYS A 197 -23.72 -26.53 13.14
CA LYS A 197 -24.94 -25.84 12.68
C LYS A 197 -24.68 -24.46 12.08
N GLY A 198 -23.43 -24.03 12.01
CA GLY A 198 -23.02 -22.74 11.51
C GLY A 198 -22.63 -21.76 12.61
N MET A 199 -21.61 -20.95 12.34
CA MET A 199 -21.13 -19.84 13.18
C MET A 199 -21.24 -18.54 12.41
N ARG A 200 -21.62 -17.44 13.07
CA ARG A 200 -21.62 -16.11 12.44
C ARG A 200 -20.19 -15.61 12.26
N PHE A 201 -19.88 -15.01 11.13
CA PHE A 201 -18.59 -14.34 10.88
C PHE A 201 -18.28 -13.29 11.96
N SER A 202 -19.28 -12.49 12.33
CA SER A 202 -19.17 -11.49 13.40
C SER A 202 -18.85 -12.09 14.77
N GLN A 203 -19.21 -13.35 15.00
CA GLN A 203 -18.86 -14.08 16.23
C GLN A 203 -17.42 -14.61 16.18
N LEU A 204 -16.94 -15.04 15.01
CA LEU A 204 -15.55 -15.48 14.83
C LEU A 204 -14.56 -14.31 15.04
N MET A 205 -14.91 -13.13 14.55
CA MET A 205 -14.05 -11.92 14.58
C MET A 205 -14.11 -11.13 15.89
N ARG A 206 -14.91 -11.56 16.87
CA ARG A 206 -15.19 -10.76 18.09
C ARG A 206 -14.10 -10.85 19.16
N SER A 207 -13.09 -11.68 18.97
CA SER A 207 -12.08 -12.00 19.97
C SER A 207 -10.70 -11.62 19.45
N GLY A 208 -10.09 -10.61 20.05
CA GLY A 208 -8.67 -10.35 19.89
C GLY A 208 -8.27 -8.91 19.61
N SER A 209 -6.96 -8.71 19.45
CA SER A 209 -6.36 -7.47 18.97
C SER A 209 -6.70 -7.22 17.49
N ARG A 210 -6.44 -6.00 16.98
CA ARG A 210 -6.62 -5.69 15.55
C ARG A 210 -5.77 -6.61 14.66
N MET A 211 -4.56 -6.96 15.11
CA MET A 211 -3.67 -7.86 14.38
C MET A 211 -4.25 -9.28 14.35
N GLU A 212 -4.73 -9.80 15.49
CA GLU A 212 -5.39 -11.11 15.56
C GLU A 212 -6.62 -11.20 14.66
N MET A 213 -7.42 -10.13 14.57
CA MET A 213 -8.57 -10.08 13.64
C MET A 213 -8.13 -10.18 12.18
N ILE A 214 -7.05 -9.50 11.80
CA ILE A 214 -6.51 -9.55 10.44
C ILE A 214 -5.97 -10.96 10.12
N VAL A 215 -5.18 -11.55 11.02
CA VAL A 215 -4.61 -12.90 10.82
C VAL A 215 -5.72 -13.96 10.83
N SER A 216 -6.74 -13.83 11.68
CA SER A 216 -7.92 -14.71 11.69
C SER A 216 -8.71 -14.63 10.39
N PHE A 217 -8.83 -13.43 9.81
CA PHE A 217 -9.50 -13.24 8.53
C PHE A 217 -8.71 -13.88 7.39
N LEU A 218 -7.39 -13.70 7.34
CA LEU A 218 -6.53 -14.36 6.36
C LEU A 218 -6.60 -15.89 6.49
N ALA A 219 -6.55 -16.41 7.71
CA ALA A 219 -6.71 -17.82 8.00
C ALA A 219 -8.07 -18.35 7.51
N LEU A 220 -9.16 -17.61 7.75
CA LEU A 220 -10.49 -17.97 7.25
C LEU A 220 -10.54 -18.02 5.72
N LEU A 221 -9.94 -17.04 5.04
CA LEU A 221 -9.88 -17.01 3.57
C LEU A 221 -9.13 -18.22 3.02
N GLU A 222 -8.03 -18.61 3.66
CA GLU A 222 -7.29 -19.80 3.27
C GLU A 222 -8.11 -21.09 3.49
N LEU A 223 -8.86 -21.20 4.59
CA LEU A 223 -9.76 -22.34 4.84
C LEU A 223 -10.95 -22.40 3.87
N LEU A 224 -11.44 -21.26 3.41
CA LEU A 224 -12.45 -21.18 2.35
C LEU A 224 -11.86 -21.63 1.01
N LYS A 225 -10.64 -21.16 0.68
CA LYS A 225 -9.91 -21.54 -0.53
C LYS A 225 -9.56 -23.03 -0.56
N SER A 226 -9.14 -23.60 0.57
CA SER A 226 -8.85 -25.04 0.71
C SER A 226 -10.11 -25.90 0.77
N GLY A 227 -11.29 -25.27 0.85
CA GLY A 227 -12.60 -25.92 0.90
C GLY A 227 -12.90 -26.63 2.22
N LYS A 228 -12.18 -26.33 3.31
CA LYS A 228 -12.45 -26.87 4.66
C LYS A 228 -13.61 -26.14 5.34
N VAL A 229 -13.84 -24.87 4.99
CA VAL A 229 -14.97 -24.06 5.45
C VAL A 229 -15.82 -23.65 4.24
N ARG A 230 -17.12 -23.48 4.44
CA ARG A 230 -18.04 -22.87 3.47
C ARG A 230 -18.75 -21.67 4.10
N ALA A 231 -19.00 -20.63 3.31
CA ALA A 231 -19.72 -19.44 3.75
C ALA A 231 -21.05 -19.30 2.98
N GLU A 232 -22.12 -18.92 3.67
CA GLU A 232 -23.43 -18.64 3.09
C GLU A 232 -23.96 -17.31 3.62
N GLN A 233 -24.62 -16.54 2.76
CA GLN A 233 -25.27 -15.28 3.13
C GLN A 233 -26.68 -15.26 2.52
N THR A 234 -27.69 -15.07 3.37
CA THR A 234 -29.10 -15.15 2.95
C THR A 234 -29.56 -13.90 2.22
N THR A 235 -29.14 -12.70 2.67
CA THR A 235 -29.51 -11.42 2.04
C THR A 235 -28.30 -10.50 1.96
N LEU A 236 -28.29 -9.60 0.98
CA LEU A 236 -27.26 -8.57 0.86
C LEU A 236 -27.13 -7.81 2.20
N LEU A 237 -25.91 -7.69 2.71
CA LEU A 237 -25.55 -7.04 3.97
C LEU A 237 -26.04 -7.76 5.25
N SER A 238 -26.51 -9.01 5.19
CA SER A 238 -26.77 -9.81 6.39
C SER A 238 -25.50 -10.43 6.96
N ASP A 239 -25.55 -10.92 8.20
CA ASP A 239 -24.46 -11.73 8.78
C ASP A 239 -24.09 -12.90 7.84
N ILE A 240 -22.79 -13.10 7.64
CA ILE A 240 -22.25 -14.26 6.90
C ILE A 240 -22.18 -15.45 7.84
N MET A 241 -22.72 -16.60 7.42
CA MET A 241 -22.71 -17.85 8.17
C MET A 241 -21.60 -18.76 7.65
N LEU A 242 -20.76 -19.24 8.57
CA LEU A 242 -19.63 -20.14 8.30
C LEU A 242 -19.99 -21.55 8.76
N PHE A 243 -19.76 -22.54 7.90
CA PHE A 243 -20.02 -23.95 8.21
C PHE A 243 -18.79 -24.81 7.90
N PRO A 244 -18.51 -25.86 8.70
CA PRO A 244 -17.50 -26.84 8.34
C PRO A 244 -17.97 -27.69 7.16
N THR A 245 -17.03 -28.07 6.28
CA THR A 245 -17.28 -29.02 5.19
C THR A 245 -16.82 -30.43 5.58
N LYS A 246 -17.03 -31.43 4.72
CA LYS A 246 -16.50 -32.79 4.93
C LYS A 246 -14.97 -32.81 5.02
N LYS A 247 -14.29 -31.94 4.27
CA LYS A 247 -12.82 -31.78 4.28
C LYS A 247 -12.29 -31.17 5.58
N ALA A 248 -13.13 -30.54 6.40
CA ALA A 248 -12.72 -30.06 7.72
C ALA A 248 -12.27 -31.19 8.67
N TRP A 249 -12.73 -32.42 8.40
CA TRP A 249 -12.46 -33.61 9.19
C TRP A 249 -11.32 -34.47 8.62
N GLU A 250 -10.82 -34.10 7.44
CA GLU A 250 -9.60 -34.65 6.86
C GLU A 250 -8.42 -33.96 7.55
N PHE A 251 -8.03 -34.49 8.71
CA PHE A 251 -6.75 -34.15 9.32
C PHE A 251 -5.67 -34.66 8.37
N THR A 252 -4.88 -33.75 7.82
CA THR A 252 -3.62 -34.09 7.17
C THR A 252 -2.76 -34.76 8.23
N VAL A 253 -2.68 -36.09 8.18
CA VAL A 253 -1.58 -36.82 8.78
C VAL A 253 -0.38 -36.44 7.91
N GLU A 254 0.38 -35.44 8.35
CA GLU A 254 1.71 -35.22 7.80
C GLU A 254 2.54 -36.45 8.16
N GLU A 255 2.91 -37.20 7.13
CA GLU A 255 3.85 -38.32 7.22
C GLU A 255 5.21 -37.78 7.69
N GLU A 256 5.75 -38.39 8.75
CA GLU A 256 7.13 -38.20 9.24
C GLU A 256 8.18 -38.63 8.22
#